data_AF-A0A928JL54-F1
#
_entry.id   AF-A0A928JL54-F1
#
_cell.length_a   1.000
_cell.length_b   1.000
_cell.length_c   1.000
_cell.angle_alpha   90.00
_cell.angle_beta   90.00
_cell.angle_gamma   90.00
#
_symmetry.space_group_name_H-M   'P 1'
#
loop_
_entity.id
_entity.type
_entity.pdbx_description
1 polymer ?
#
loop_
_entity_poly.entity_id
_entity_poly.type
_entity_poly.pdbx_seq_one_letter_code
_entity_poly.pdbx_strand_id
1 'polypeptide(L)'
;MFCKNCGETMNDNQAICLKCGVKAGEGASFCPNCGGTTVPGAEVCMNCGVALKGGAKKGDLAGKDKVTMALICFFLGGLGIHNFMMGENKKGIVKIVFSLCFGIGSILALIDFIRILTDSYVVDPEKAF
;
A
#
# COMPACT_ATOMS: atom_id res chain seq x y z
N MET A 1 -14.55 -22.06 2.38
CA MET A 1 -13.76 -21.00 1.66
C MET A 1 -12.81 -21.62 0.63
N PHE A 2 -12.24 -20.88 -0.33
CA PHE A 2 -11.22 -21.38 -1.28
C PHE A 2 -9.82 -20.80 -0.99
N CYS A 3 -8.78 -21.55 -1.32
CA CYS A 3 -7.39 -21.12 -1.17
C CYS A 3 -7.04 -20.03 -2.17
N LYS A 4 -6.54 -18.88 -1.70
CA LYS A 4 -6.16 -17.75 -2.57
C LYS A 4 -4.84 -17.96 -3.33
N ASN A 5 -4.15 -19.08 -3.09
CA ASN A 5 -2.91 -19.44 -3.78
C ASN A 5 -3.05 -20.61 -4.76
N CYS A 6 -3.95 -21.56 -4.53
CA CYS A 6 -4.11 -22.73 -5.42
C CYS A 6 -5.55 -23.00 -5.88
N GLY A 7 -6.55 -22.26 -5.38
CA GLY A 7 -7.94 -22.42 -5.80
C GLY A 7 -8.67 -23.65 -5.24
N GLU A 8 -8.03 -24.44 -4.36
CA GLU A 8 -8.67 -25.62 -3.75
C GLU A 8 -9.68 -25.22 -2.65
N THR A 9 -10.73 -26.03 -2.46
CA THR A 9 -11.66 -25.87 -1.33
C THR A 9 -10.94 -26.06 0.01
N MET A 10 -11.20 -25.16 0.95
CA MET A 10 -10.73 -25.20 2.33
C MET A 10 -11.93 -25.10 3.28
N ASN A 11 -11.83 -25.80 4.41
CA ASN A 11 -12.80 -25.66 5.50
C ASN A 11 -12.60 -24.31 6.21
N ASP A 12 -13.66 -23.76 6.80
CA ASP A 12 -13.64 -22.44 7.42
C ASP A 12 -12.79 -22.40 8.71
N ASN A 13 -12.54 -23.55 9.33
CA ASN A 13 -11.62 -23.69 10.48
C ASN A 13 -10.16 -24.01 10.08
N GLN A 14 -9.85 -24.08 8.78
CA GLN A 14 -8.55 -24.53 8.31
C GLN A 14 -7.55 -23.37 8.24
N ALA A 15 -6.56 -23.35 9.14
CA ALA A 15 -5.55 -22.29 9.20
C ALA A 15 -4.52 -22.33 8.06
N ILE A 16 -4.32 -23.49 7.44
CA ILE A 16 -3.31 -23.73 6.39
C ILE A 16 -3.94 -24.56 5.28
N CYS A 17 -3.69 -24.23 4.03
CA CYS A 17 -4.12 -25.04 2.89
C CYS A 17 -3.41 -26.39 2.89
N LEU A 18 -4.15 -27.49 3.01
CA LEU A 18 -3.60 -28.86 2.97
C LEU A 18 -3.00 -29.23 1.60
N LYS A 19 -3.35 -28.52 0.52
CA LYS A 19 -2.85 -28.77 -0.83
C LYS A 19 -1.54 -28.04 -1.16
N CYS A 20 -1.42 -26.78 -0.77
CA CYS A 20 -0.27 -25.94 -1.17
C CYS A 20 0.50 -25.33 0.00
N GLY A 21 0.11 -25.60 1.25
CA GLY A 21 0.86 -25.20 2.44
C GLY A 21 0.79 -23.71 2.82
N VAL A 22 0.05 -22.87 2.09
CA VAL A 22 -0.09 -21.44 2.44
C VAL A 22 -1.10 -21.23 3.56
N LYS A 23 -0.95 -20.16 4.33
CA LYS A 23 -1.90 -19.83 5.39
C LYS A 23 -3.22 -19.32 4.79
N ALA A 24 -4.30 -19.59 5.51
CA ALA A 24 -5.62 -19.08 5.15
C ALA A 24 -5.60 -17.55 5.06
N GLY A 25 -6.00 -17.03 3.90
CA GLY A 25 -6.05 -15.59 3.64
C GLY A 25 -4.83 -15.01 2.91
N GLU A 26 -3.71 -15.73 2.83
CA GLU A 26 -2.52 -15.33 2.07
C GLU A 26 -2.67 -15.67 0.57
N GLY A 27 -2.28 -14.72 -0.28
CA GLY A 27 -2.36 -14.82 -1.74
C GLY A 27 -3.47 -13.96 -2.37
N ALA A 28 -3.30 -13.65 -3.65
CA ALA A 28 -4.23 -12.86 -4.46
C ALA A 28 -4.46 -13.46 -5.86
N SER A 29 -4.03 -14.71 -6.07
CA SER A 29 -4.06 -15.38 -7.37
C SER A 29 -5.36 -16.14 -7.62
N PHE A 30 -6.12 -16.43 -6.55
CA PHE A 30 -7.41 -17.12 -6.63
C PHE A 30 -8.46 -16.49 -5.71
N CYS A 31 -9.71 -16.61 -6.12
CA CYS A 31 -10.86 -16.06 -5.42
C CYS A 31 -11.21 -16.93 -4.20
N PRO A 32 -11.34 -16.35 -2.98
CA PRO A 32 -11.71 -17.10 -1.78
C PRO A 32 -13.17 -17.60 -1.78
N ASN A 33 -14.01 -17.11 -2.70
CA ASN A 33 -15.42 -17.49 -2.80
C ASN A 33 -15.66 -18.58 -3.86
N CYS A 34 -15.07 -18.49 -5.05
CA CYS A 34 -15.33 -19.45 -6.13
C CYS A 34 -14.12 -20.27 -6.60
N GLY A 35 -12.91 -20.00 -6.09
CA GLY A 35 -11.70 -20.69 -6.52
C GLY A 35 -11.22 -20.34 -7.94
N GLY A 36 -11.90 -19.45 -8.66
CA GLY A 36 -11.44 -18.94 -9.96
C GLY A 36 -10.18 -18.09 -9.83
N THR A 37 -9.37 -18.05 -10.89
CA THR A 37 -8.16 -17.21 -10.92
C THR A 37 -8.51 -15.74 -10.81
N THR A 38 -7.67 -14.99 -10.10
CA THR A 38 -7.82 -13.55 -9.88
C THR A 38 -6.55 -12.84 -10.29
N VAL A 39 -6.69 -11.68 -10.93
CA VAL A 39 -5.54 -10.85 -11.29
C VAL A 39 -5.07 -10.07 -10.07
N PRO A 40 -3.74 -9.85 -9.92
CA PRO A 40 -3.21 -9.03 -8.84
C PRO A 40 -3.75 -7.61 -8.95
N GLY A 41 -4.42 -7.13 -7.89
CA GLY A 41 -5.09 -5.82 -7.87
C GLY A 41 -6.59 -5.84 -8.23
N ALA A 42 -7.19 -6.99 -8.51
CA ALA A 42 -8.63 -7.07 -8.73
C ALA A 42 -9.42 -6.76 -7.45
N GLU A 43 -10.32 -5.77 -7.52
CA GLU A 43 -11.27 -5.44 -6.44
C GLU A 43 -12.50 -6.35 -6.46
N VAL A 44 -12.84 -6.91 -7.63
CA VAL A 44 -13.99 -7.79 -7.83
C VAL A 44 -13.54 -9.01 -8.62
N CYS A 45 -14.02 -10.19 -8.22
CA CYS A 45 -13.77 -11.41 -8.94
C CYS A 45 -14.59 -11.45 -10.24
N MET A 46 -13.93 -11.52 -11.39
CA MET A 46 -14.59 -11.61 -12.70
C MET A 46 -15.36 -12.92 -12.91
N ASN A 47 -15.14 -13.95 -12.09
CA ASN A 47 -15.80 -15.24 -12.21
C ASN A 47 -17.08 -15.37 -11.37
N CYS A 48 -17.20 -14.64 -10.25
CA CYS A 48 -18.36 -14.78 -9.34
C CYS A 48 -18.90 -13.47 -8.75
N GLY A 49 -18.28 -12.33 -9.04
CA GLY A 49 -18.75 -11.02 -8.58
C GLY A 49 -18.47 -10.71 -7.10
N VAL A 50 -17.77 -11.57 -6.35
CA VAL A 50 -17.41 -11.25 -4.96
C VAL A 50 -16.35 -10.15 -4.92
N ALA A 51 -16.46 -9.24 -3.94
CA ALA A 51 -15.42 -8.28 -3.64
C ALA A 51 -14.17 -8.99 -3.07
N LEU A 52 -13.02 -8.77 -3.69
CA LEU A 52 -11.72 -9.30 -3.28
C LEU A 52 -11.02 -8.28 -2.41
N LYS A 53 -10.84 -8.58 -1.12
CA LYS A 53 -10.09 -7.73 -0.18
C LYS A 53 -8.56 -7.76 -0.39
N GLY A 54 -8.09 -8.34 -1.51
CA GLY A 54 -6.69 -8.68 -1.77
C GLY A 54 -6.04 -7.86 -2.88
N GLY A 55 -6.72 -6.83 -3.40
CA GLY A 55 -6.02 -5.80 -4.16
C GLY A 55 -4.99 -5.19 -3.22
N ALA A 56 -3.71 -5.50 -3.45
CA ALA A 56 -2.62 -4.77 -2.82
C ALA A 56 -2.95 -3.30 -3.01
N LYS A 57 -3.25 -2.62 -1.90
CA LYS A 57 -3.38 -1.17 -1.82
C LYS A 57 -2.05 -0.61 -2.32
N LYS A 58 -1.94 -0.44 -3.63
CA LYS A 58 -0.82 0.23 -4.27
C LYS A 58 -0.99 1.68 -3.88
N GLY A 59 -0.27 2.09 -2.83
CA GLY A 59 -0.04 3.49 -2.54
C GLY A 59 -1.27 4.38 -2.36
N ASP A 60 -2.44 3.85 -1.98
CA ASP A 60 -3.54 4.69 -1.54
C ASP A 60 -3.14 5.32 -0.20
N LEU A 61 -2.52 6.50 -0.31
CA LEU A 61 -2.32 7.49 0.72
C LEU A 61 -3.65 7.74 1.42
N ALA A 62 -4.00 6.90 2.38
CA ALA A 62 -5.14 6.98 3.30
C ALA A 62 -6.31 7.84 2.78
N GLY A 63 -6.91 7.44 1.65
CA GLY A 63 -8.12 8.09 1.10
C GLY A 63 -7.99 9.59 0.77
N LYS A 64 -6.79 10.13 0.59
CA LYS A 64 -6.55 11.53 0.17
C LYS A 64 -6.00 11.58 -1.24
N ASP A 65 -6.60 12.40 -2.09
CA ASP A 65 -6.25 12.52 -3.51
C ASP A 65 -4.73 12.68 -3.71
N LYS A 66 -4.16 11.81 -4.55
CA LYS A 66 -2.75 11.82 -4.96
C LYS A 66 -2.29 13.20 -5.43
N VAL A 67 -3.18 13.91 -6.14
CA VAL A 67 -2.96 15.26 -6.65
C VAL A 67 -2.83 16.28 -5.52
N THR A 68 -3.66 16.17 -4.48
CA THR A 68 -3.60 17.04 -3.30
C THR A 68 -2.27 16.88 -2.57
N MET A 69 -1.80 15.65 -2.39
CA MET A 69 -0.49 15.41 -1.78
C MET A 69 0.67 15.89 -2.64
N ALA A 70 0.59 15.74 -3.96
CA ALA A 70 1.60 16.25 -4.88
C ALA A 70 1.67 17.79 -4.85
N LEU A 71 0.54 18.49 -4.81
CA LEU A 71 0.47 19.95 -4.71
C LEU A 71 1.03 20.44 -3.37
N ILE A 72 0.65 19.81 -2.26
CA ILE A 72 1.18 20.16 -0.94
C ILE A 72 2.69 19.88 -0.87
N CYS A 73 3.17 18.80 -1.48
CA CYS A 73 4.60 18.54 -1.60
C CYS A 73 5.32 19.57 -2.48
N PHE A 74 4.70 20.06 -3.56
CA PHE A 74 5.30 21.08 -4.43
C PHE A 74 5.39 22.45 -3.73
N PHE A 75 4.32 22.89 -3.06
CA PHE A 75 4.24 24.22 -2.45
C PHE A 75 4.80 24.27 -1.01
N LEU A 76 4.69 23.18 -0.23
CA LEU A 76 5.17 23.09 1.16
C LEU A 76 6.30 22.04 1.32
N GLY A 77 6.91 21.62 0.22
CA GLY A 77 7.95 20.58 0.17
C GLY A 77 9.18 20.89 1.00
N GLY A 78 9.68 22.12 0.88
CA GLY A 78 10.89 22.57 1.59
C GLY A 78 10.78 22.53 3.12
N LEU A 79 9.54 22.58 3.65
CA LEU A 79 9.27 22.49 5.08
C LEU A 79 9.08 21.03 5.58
N GLY A 80 8.94 20.04 4.69
CA GLY A 80 8.81 18.63 5.06
C GLY A 80 7.47 18.20 5.67
N ILE A 81 6.49 19.11 5.77
CA ILE A 81 5.20 18.90 6.45
C ILE A 81 4.35 17.79 5.79
N HIS A 82 4.53 17.58 4.49
CA HIS A 82 3.80 16.58 3.72
C HIS A 82 4.04 15.14 4.23
N ASN A 83 5.20 14.81 4.81
CA ASN A 83 5.45 13.47 5.39
C ASN A 83 4.65 13.25 6.69
N PHE A 84 4.42 14.32 7.47
CA PHE A 84 3.63 14.26 8.71
C PHE A 84 2.14 14.08 8.40
N MET A 85 1.67 14.69 7.30
CA MET A 85 0.31 14.49 6.80
C MET A 85 0.00 13.07 6.31
N MET A 86 1.04 12.30 5.97
CA MET A 86 0.93 10.91 5.51
C MET A 86 1.03 9.89 6.66
N GLY A 87 1.19 10.34 7.90
CA GLY A 87 1.27 9.50 9.10
C GLY A 87 2.66 8.90 9.37
N GLU A 88 3.67 9.22 8.56
CA GLU A 88 5.06 8.73 8.74
C GLU A 88 5.93 9.77 9.48
N ASN A 89 5.59 10.01 10.75
CA ASN A 89 6.19 11.05 11.58
C ASN A 89 7.73 10.94 11.69
N LYS A 90 8.28 9.72 11.72
CA LYS A 90 9.73 9.48 11.77
C LYS A 90 10.45 9.98 10.52
N LYS A 91 9.94 9.66 9.33
CA LYS A 91 10.52 10.12 8.06
C LYS A 91 10.39 11.64 7.94
N GLY A 92 9.28 12.22 8.42
CA GLY A 92 9.08 13.66 8.48
C GLY A 92 10.11 14.38 9.36
N ILE A 93 10.31 13.93 10.59
CA ILE A 93 11.28 14.53 11.54
C ILE A 93 12.71 14.45 10.98
N VAL A 94 13.11 13.28 10.46
CA VAL A 94 14.46 13.11 9.88
C VAL A 94 14.70 14.10 8.74
N LYS A 95 13.73 14.28 7.85
CA LYS A 95 13.84 15.23 6.72
C LYS A 95 13.88 16.67 7.17
N ILE A 96 13.12 17.05 8.20
CA ILE A 96 13.13 18.41 8.76
C ILE A 96 14.50 18.69 9.39
N VAL A 97 15.03 17.76 10.18
CA VAL A 97 16.37 17.89 10.80
C VAL A 97 17.45 17.98 9.72
N PHE A 98 17.36 17.18 8.67
CA PHE A 98 18.33 17.22 7.56
C PHE A 98 18.21 18.50 6.73
N SER A 99 16.99 18.98 6.50
CA SER A 99 16.71 20.26 5.83
C SER A 99 17.28 21.44 6.61
N LEU A 100 17.09 21.47 7.94
CA LEU A 100 17.56 22.55 8.80
C LEU A 100 19.09 22.55 8.96
N CYS A 101 19.71 21.37 8.99
CA CYS A 101 21.15 21.23 9.24
C CYS A 101 21.99 21.39 7.96
N PHE A 102 21.52 20.90 6.81
CA PHE A 102 22.26 20.91 5.55
C PHE A 102 21.69 21.85 4.48
N GLY A 103 20.51 22.47 4.68
CA GLY A 103 19.88 23.37 3.71
C GLY A 103 19.38 22.68 2.43
N ILE A 104 19.42 21.35 2.36
CA ILE A 104 19.14 20.51 1.18
C ILE A 104 17.67 20.02 1.16
N GLY A 105 16.81 20.56 2.03
CA GLY A 105 15.42 20.10 2.17
C GLY A 105 14.60 20.12 0.88
N SER A 106 14.88 21.08 -0.01
CA SER A 106 14.23 21.20 -1.31
C SER A 106 14.55 20.04 -2.26
N ILE A 107 15.79 19.51 -2.22
CA ILE A 107 16.21 18.38 -3.05
C ILE A 107 15.52 17.09 -2.58
N LEU A 108 15.40 16.90 -1.26
CA LEU A 108 14.68 15.76 -0.70
C LEU A 108 13.19 15.81 -1.03
N ALA A 109 12.58 16.99 -0.95
CA ALA A 109 11.19 17.20 -1.34
C ALA A 109 10.94 16.91 -2.82
N LEU A 110 11.88 17.26 -3.70
CA LEU A 110 11.79 16.96 -5.13
C LEU A 110 11.84 15.44 -5.40
N ILE A 111 12.67 14.71 -4.66
CA ILE A 111 12.74 13.25 -4.74
C ILE A 111 11.42 12.61 -4.30
N ASP A 112 10.81 13.11 -3.22
CA ASP A 112 9.51 12.63 -2.75
C ASP A 112 8.39 12.96 -3.74
N PHE A 113 8.40 14.15 -4.32
CA PHE A 113 7.44 14.56 -5.34
C PHE A 113 7.44 13.60 -6.54
N ILE A 114 8.62 13.23 -7.05
CA ILE A 114 8.75 12.25 -8.14
C ILE A 114 8.24 10.86 -7.71
N ARG A 115 8.54 10.42 -6.48
CA ARG A 115 8.06 9.13 -5.94
C ARG A 115 6.54 9.08 -5.77
N ILE A 116 5.94 10.18 -5.33
CA ILE A 116 4.48 10.33 -5.20
C ILE A 116 3.82 10.25 -6.58
N LEU A 117 4.36 10.95 -7.59
CA LEU A 117 3.85 10.85 -8.97
C LEU A 117 3.97 9.43 -9.53
N THR A 118 5.09 8.76 -9.25
CA THR A 118 5.38 7.40 -9.75
C THR A 118 4.63 6.30 -8.99
N ASP A 119 3.76 6.65 -8.03
CA ASP A 119 2.96 5.68 -7.25
C ASP A 119 3.81 4.61 -6.56
N SER A 120 5.08 4.93 -6.34
CA SER A 120 6.08 4.05 -5.75
C SER A 120 6.41 4.48 -4.32
N TYR A 121 5.60 5.38 -3.77
CA TYR A 121 5.71 5.80 -2.38
C TYR A 121 5.08 4.72 -1.50
N VAL A 122 5.94 3.84 -0.98
CA VAL A 122 5.54 2.83 0.00
C VAL A 122 5.44 3.52 1.36
N VAL A 123 4.20 3.76 1.78
CA VAL A 123 3.88 4.11 3.16
C VAL A 123 4.05 2.84 3.98
N ASP A 124 5.02 2.83 4.90
CA ASP A 124 5.22 1.71 5.82
C ASP A 124 4.46 2.02 7.13
N PRO A 125 3.22 1.51 7.32
CA PRO A 125 2.43 1.85 8.51
C PRO A 125 3.06 1.35 9.82
N GLU A 126 3.99 0.39 9.78
CA GLU A 126 4.69 -0.12 10.97
C GLU A 126 5.68 0.86 11.60
N LYS A 127 6.04 1.96 10.90
CA LYS A 127 7.02 2.95 11.40
C LYS A 127 6.38 4.23 11.94
N ALA A 128 5.06 4.24 12.11
CA ALA A 128 4.27 5.38 12.57
C ALA A 128 4.38 5.69 14.08
N PHE A 129 5.01 4.82 14.88
CA PHE A 129 5.31 5.01 16.30
C PHE A 129 6.81 5.16 16.54
#